data_AF-A0A8T2JST6-F1
#
_entry.id   AF-A0A8T2JST6-F1
#
_cell.length_a   1.000
_cell.length_b   1.000
_cell.length_c   1.000
_cell.angle_alpha   90.00
_cell.angle_beta   90.00
_cell.angle_gamma   90.00
#
_symmetry.space_group_name_H-M   'P 1'
#
loop_
_entity.id
_entity.type
_entity.pdbx_description
1 polymer ?
#
loop_
_entity_poly.entity_id
_entity_poly.type
_entity_poly.pdbx_seq_one_letter_code
_entity_poly.pdbx_strand_id
1 'polypeptide(L)'
;MIDNTCSPTSDDEDSDDRPDTIKNDFKDRRRRAHTQAEQKRRDAIKKGYDDLQSIVPTCQQQDPGLGSQKLSKAVVLQKTIDYIQFLHKEKKKQEDDVSTLRKEVMALQIMKSNYEQIVKAHQNNLHEGTDQIPDDMKFSVFQGVMDSLFQTFNASVSVSNFQELSACVFAWIEEHCKPQTLQDMVIRVLHQLKNPLF
;
A
#
# COMPACT_ATOMS: atom_id res chain seq x y z
N MET A 1 11.58 -84.81 -61.88
CA MET A 1 12.61 -85.64 -62.50
C MET A 1 13.93 -84.90 -62.38
N ILE A 2 14.95 -85.58 -61.80
CA ILE A 2 16.40 -85.30 -61.85
C ILE A 2 16.84 -84.15 -60.91
N ASP A 3 17.24 -84.44 -59.67
CA ASP A 3 18.58 -84.87 -59.17
C ASP A 3 19.59 -83.69 -59.10
N ASN A 4 19.98 -83.26 -57.90
CA ASN A 4 21.11 -83.78 -57.11
C ASN A 4 22.43 -83.07 -57.48
N THR A 5 23.07 -82.41 -56.51
CA THR A 5 24.44 -82.70 -55.99
C THR A 5 25.00 -81.50 -55.24
N CYS A 6 25.72 -81.82 -54.15
CA CYS A 6 26.27 -80.97 -53.10
C CYS A 6 27.79 -80.79 -53.28
N SER A 7 28.28 -79.56 -52.99
CA SER A 7 29.61 -79.23 -52.39
C SER A 7 30.91 -79.45 -53.21
N PRO A 8 32.10 -78.97 -52.76
CA PRO A 8 32.50 -77.87 -51.84
C PRO A 8 33.71 -77.04 -52.40
N THR A 9 34.44 -76.33 -51.53
CA THR A 9 35.78 -75.67 -51.66
C THR A 9 35.65 -74.17 -51.97
N SER A 10 36.02 -73.24 -51.09
CA SER A 10 37.33 -72.95 -50.46
C SER A 10 37.53 -71.45 -50.78
N ASP A 11 37.88 -70.52 -49.92
CA ASP A 11 38.46 -70.50 -48.59
C ASP A 11 38.05 -69.15 -47.96
N ASP A 12 38.57 -68.92 -46.76
CA ASP A 12 38.95 -67.60 -46.23
C ASP A 12 38.04 -66.93 -45.18
N GLU A 13 38.68 -66.79 -44.01
CA GLU A 13 38.59 -65.69 -43.05
C GLU A 13 37.67 -65.88 -41.82
N ASP A 14 38.24 -66.56 -40.84
CA ASP A 14 38.52 -66.00 -39.50
C ASP A 14 37.80 -64.68 -39.14
N SER A 15 36.70 -64.76 -38.38
CA SER A 15 36.23 -63.64 -37.55
C SER A 15 35.15 -64.10 -36.57
N ASP A 16 35.54 -64.92 -35.61
CA ASP A 16 34.65 -65.31 -34.50
C ASP A 16 34.77 -64.38 -33.27
N ASP A 17 35.28 -63.14 -33.43
CA ASP A 17 35.54 -62.23 -32.29
C ASP A 17 34.95 -60.80 -32.41
N ARG A 18 34.04 -60.56 -33.37
CA ARG A 18 33.46 -59.21 -33.60
C ARG A 18 32.09 -58.87 -32.98
N PRO A 19 31.21 -59.80 -32.53
CA PRO A 19 29.91 -59.41 -32.01
C PRO A 19 29.99 -58.79 -30.60
N ASP A 20 30.98 -59.14 -29.79
CA ASP A 20 31.10 -58.63 -28.42
C ASP A 20 31.72 -57.23 -28.35
N THR A 21 32.65 -56.87 -29.24
CA THR A 21 33.23 -55.52 -29.32
C THR A 21 32.15 -54.49 -29.70
N ILE A 22 31.32 -54.80 -30.69
CA ILE A 22 30.21 -53.91 -31.12
C ILE A 22 29.14 -53.80 -30.02
N LYS A 23 28.76 -54.90 -29.37
CA LYS A 23 27.81 -54.87 -28.23
C LYS A 23 28.35 -54.06 -27.05
N ASN A 24 29.66 -54.10 -26.79
CA ASN A 24 30.30 -53.32 -25.75
C ASN A 24 30.33 -51.82 -26.08
N ASP A 25 30.60 -51.44 -27.34
CA ASP A 25 30.51 -50.04 -27.79
C ASP A 25 29.10 -49.45 -27.67
N PHE A 26 28.07 -50.23 -28.00
CA PHE A 26 26.68 -49.81 -27.81
C PHE A 26 26.32 -49.63 -26.32
N LYS A 27 26.77 -50.55 -25.45
CA LYS A 27 26.59 -50.43 -23.99
C LYS A 27 27.31 -49.20 -23.43
N ASP A 28 28.51 -48.92 -23.92
CA ASP A 28 29.31 -47.76 -23.52
C ASP A 28 28.70 -46.44 -23.98
N ARG A 29 28.22 -46.38 -25.23
CA ARG A 29 27.50 -45.21 -25.74
C ARG A 29 26.25 -44.93 -24.92
N ARG A 30 25.50 -45.98 -24.55
CA ARG A 30 24.31 -45.87 -23.69
C ARG A 30 24.68 -45.37 -22.29
N ARG A 31 25.77 -45.88 -21.71
CA ARG A 31 26.27 -45.43 -20.40
C ARG A 31 26.65 -43.95 -20.43
N ARG A 32 27.40 -43.50 -21.44
CA ARG A 32 27.79 -42.09 -21.61
C ARG A 32 26.57 -41.18 -21.76
N ALA A 33 25.60 -41.56 -22.58
CA ALA A 33 24.35 -40.80 -22.74
C ALA A 33 23.58 -40.70 -21.41
N HIS A 34 23.48 -41.79 -20.66
CA HIS A 34 22.83 -41.80 -19.35
C HIS A 34 23.55 -40.88 -18.34
N THR A 35 24.88 -40.95 -18.27
CA THR A 35 25.69 -40.05 -17.42
C THR A 35 25.50 -38.59 -17.81
N GLN A 36 25.48 -38.26 -19.10
CA GLN A 36 25.27 -36.89 -19.58
C GLN A 36 23.87 -36.38 -19.21
N ALA A 37 22.83 -37.21 -19.38
CA ALA A 37 21.47 -36.85 -19.00
C ALA A 37 21.34 -36.59 -17.48
N GLU A 38 21.95 -37.44 -16.65
CA GLU A 38 21.94 -37.26 -15.20
C GLU A 38 22.76 -36.03 -14.77
N GLN A 39 23.89 -35.74 -15.44
CA GLN A 39 24.65 -34.50 -15.18
C GLN A 39 23.81 -33.26 -15.48
N LYS A 40 23.15 -33.22 -16.65
CA LYS A 40 22.23 -32.12 -17.02
C LYS A 40 21.11 -31.95 -15.99
N ARG A 41 20.54 -33.05 -15.49
CA ARG A 41 19.54 -33.03 -14.42
C ARG A 41 20.11 -32.44 -13.12
N ARG A 42 21.32 -32.84 -12.73
CA ARG A 42 22.00 -32.31 -11.53
C ARG A 42 22.32 -30.83 -11.65
N ASP A 43 22.76 -30.38 -12.81
CA ASP A 43 23.06 -28.97 -13.08
C ASP A 43 21.79 -28.12 -13.01
N ALA A 44 20.67 -28.62 -13.55
CA ALA A 44 19.37 -27.96 -13.43
C ALA A 44 18.90 -27.84 -11.97
N ILE A 45 19.05 -28.91 -11.17
CA ILE A 45 18.74 -28.87 -9.73
C ILE A 45 19.65 -27.88 -9.00
N LYS A 46 20.95 -27.88 -9.30
CA LYS A 46 21.91 -26.94 -8.71
C LYS A 46 21.52 -25.49 -8.99
N LYS A 47 21.19 -25.19 -10.25
CA LYS A 47 20.67 -23.86 -10.63
C LYS A 47 19.42 -23.50 -9.82
N GLY A 48 18.49 -24.43 -9.64
CA GLY A 48 17.31 -24.19 -8.78
C GLY A 48 17.65 -23.83 -7.33
N TYR A 49 18.70 -24.42 -6.75
CA TYR A 49 19.18 -24.02 -5.41
C TYR A 49 19.81 -22.63 -5.40
N ASP A 50 20.56 -22.27 -6.44
CA ASP A 50 21.16 -20.94 -6.57
C ASP A 50 20.06 -19.88 -6.71
N ASP A 51 19.02 -20.15 -7.51
CA ASP A 51 17.85 -19.30 -7.69
C ASP A 51 17.09 -19.13 -6.34
N LEU A 52 16.84 -20.21 -5.61
CA LEU A 52 16.21 -20.15 -4.27
C LEU A 52 16.99 -19.28 -3.30
N GLN A 53 18.32 -19.41 -3.26
CA GLN A 53 19.16 -18.58 -2.39
C GLN A 53 19.09 -17.09 -2.77
N SER A 54 18.88 -16.78 -4.05
CA SER A 54 18.79 -15.40 -4.54
C SER A 54 17.44 -14.74 -4.26
N ILE A 55 16.34 -15.49 -4.14
CA ILE A 55 14.99 -14.93 -3.95
C ILE A 55 14.49 -15.00 -2.51
N VAL A 56 15.06 -15.89 -1.69
CA VAL A 56 14.68 -16.05 -0.28
C VAL A 56 15.53 -15.11 0.59
N PRO A 57 14.96 -14.05 1.19
CA PRO A 57 15.75 -13.02 1.89
C PRO A 57 16.61 -13.57 3.03
N THR A 58 16.09 -14.56 3.76
CA THR A 58 16.79 -15.20 4.88
C THR A 58 17.95 -16.08 4.43
N CYS A 59 18.04 -16.45 3.15
CA CYS A 59 19.21 -17.11 2.59
C CYS A 59 20.33 -16.10 2.23
N GLN A 60 19.97 -14.84 1.96
CA GLN A 60 20.89 -13.77 1.62
C GLN A 60 21.52 -13.11 2.85
N GLN A 61 20.80 -13.09 3.97
CA GLN A 61 21.29 -12.61 5.26
C GLN A 61 22.28 -13.62 5.87
N GLN A 62 23.50 -13.67 5.34
CA GLN A 62 24.64 -14.32 5.99
C GLN A 62 25.39 -13.29 6.83
N ASP A 63 25.72 -13.68 8.06
CA ASP A 63 26.42 -12.83 9.02
C ASP A 63 27.85 -12.55 8.51
N PRO A 64 28.24 -11.28 8.30
CA PRO A 64 29.56 -10.95 7.76
C PRO A 64 30.74 -11.43 8.63
N GLY A 65 30.50 -11.80 9.88
CA GLY A 65 31.51 -12.37 10.78
C GLY A 65 31.79 -13.87 10.59
N LEU A 66 30.90 -14.62 9.94
CA LEU A 66 31.10 -16.03 9.58
C LEU A 66 31.34 -16.09 8.07
N GLY A 67 32.61 -16.00 7.65
CA GLY A 67 32.99 -15.92 6.24
C GLY A 67 32.24 -16.90 5.33
N SER A 68 31.92 -16.45 4.11
CA SER A 68 31.11 -17.08 3.04
C SER A 68 30.87 -18.61 3.13
N GLN A 69 30.10 -19.05 4.13
CA GLN A 69 29.82 -20.46 4.35
C GLN A 69 28.56 -20.81 3.56
N LYS A 70 28.74 -21.55 2.45
CA LYS A 70 27.63 -21.97 1.58
C LYS A 70 26.56 -22.68 2.40
N LEU A 71 25.33 -22.18 2.36
CA LEU A 71 24.19 -22.78 3.05
C LEU A 71 23.99 -24.22 2.57
N SER A 72 23.66 -25.12 3.50
CA SER A 72 23.36 -26.50 3.15
C SER A 72 22.03 -26.58 2.39
N LYS A 73 21.89 -27.57 1.50
CA LYS A 73 20.66 -27.78 0.72
C LYS A 73 19.42 -27.90 1.61
N ALA A 74 19.54 -28.62 2.73
CA ALA A 74 18.45 -28.77 3.69
C ALA A 74 18.02 -27.43 4.30
N VAL A 75 18.98 -26.56 4.66
CA VAL A 75 18.70 -25.23 5.21
C VAL A 75 18.03 -24.33 4.17
N VAL A 76 18.49 -24.35 2.91
CA VAL A 76 17.88 -23.57 1.83
C VAL A 76 16.42 -23.99 1.63
N LEU A 77 16.13 -25.29 1.60
CA LEU A 77 14.76 -25.78 1.47
C LEU A 77 13.89 -25.37 2.67
N GLN A 78 14.39 -25.50 3.90
CA GLN A 78 13.64 -25.11 5.09
C GLN A 78 13.32 -23.60 5.08
N LYS A 79 14.31 -22.76 4.85
CA LYS A 79 14.13 -21.30 4.74
C LYS A 79 13.15 -20.93 3.63
N THR A 80 13.15 -21.67 2.52
CA THR A 80 12.19 -21.49 1.43
C THR A 80 10.77 -21.83 1.86
N ILE A 81 10.56 -22.94 2.59
CA ILE A 81 9.25 -23.33 3.12
C ILE A 81 8.73 -22.24 4.06
N ASP A 82 9.56 -21.80 5.00
CA ASP A 82 9.20 -20.75 5.96
C ASP A 82 8.83 -19.45 5.24
N TYR A 83 9.56 -19.09 4.18
CA TYR A 83 9.27 -17.91 3.38
C TYR A 83 7.97 -18.02 2.58
N ILE A 84 7.65 -19.19 2.02
CA ILE A 84 6.35 -19.42 1.35
C ILE A 84 5.20 -19.29 2.36
N GLN A 85 5.35 -19.84 3.57
CA GLN A 85 4.34 -19.71 4.63
C GLN A 85 4.16 -18.25 5.05
N PHE A 86 5.26 -17.52 5.19
CA PHE A 86 5.25 -16.08 5.44
C PHE A 86 4.50 -15.31 4.34
N LEU A 87 4.81 -15.57 3.07
CA LEU A 87 4.14 -14.93 1.93
C LEU A 87 2.63 -15.23 1.90
N HIS A 88 2.21 -16.46 2.22
CA HIS A 88 0.79 -16.77 2.35
C HIS A 88 0.10 -15.98 3.46
N LYS A 89 0.78 -15.82 4.61
CA LYS A 89 0.25 -15.03 5.73
C LYS A 89 0.14 -13.54 5.36
N GLU A 90 1.18 -12.98 4.75
CA GLU A 90 1.18 -11.57 4.31
C GLU A 90 0.15 -11.32 3.23
N LYS A 91 0.03 -12.22 2.24
CA LYS A 91 -1.01 -12.13 1.21
C LYS A 91 -2.40 -12.10 1.84
N LYS A 92 -2.70 -13.02 2.75
CA LYS A 92 -3.99 -13.07 3.44
C LYS A 92 -4.27 -11.79 4.21
N LYS A 93 -3.28 -11.28 4.94
CA LYS A 93 -3.39 -10.01 5.66
C LYS A 93 -3.73 -8.85 4.72
N GLN A 94 -3.02 -8.74 3.59
CA GLN A 94 -3.29 -7.71 2.59
C GLN A 94 -4.69 -7.85 1.99
N GLU A 95 -5.18 -9.07 1.74
CA GLU A 95 -6.54 -9.32 1.26
C GLU A 95 -7.60 -8.88 2.29
N ASP A 96 -7.38 -9.15 3.57
CA ASP A 96 -8.25 -8.73 4.68
C ASP A 96 -8.26 -7.19 4.83
N ASP A 97 -7.09 -6.54 4.72
CA ASP A 97 -6.96 -5.07 4.78
C ASP A 97 -7.70 -4.41 3.60
N VAL A 98 -7.53 -4.93 2.38
CA VAL A 98 -8.25 -4.44 1.19
C VAL A 98 -9.77 -4.60 1.35
N SER A 99 -10.23 -5.73 1.91
CA SER A 99 -11.65 -5.96 2.19
C SER A 99 -12.20 -4.93 3.20
N THR A 100 -11.43 -4.62 4.24
CA THR A 100 -11.79 -3.65 5.27
C THR A 100 -11.86 -2.23 4.70
N LEU A 101 -10.83 -1.80 3.98
CA LEU A 101 -10.79 -0.48 3.34
C LEU A 101 -11.94 -0.29 2.34
N ARG A 102 -12.30 -1.33 1.58
CA ARG A 102 -13.46 -1.27 0.68
C ARG A 102 -14.78 -1.03 1.42
N LYS A 103 -14.96 -1.64 2.59
CA LYS A 103 -16.15 -1.43 3.44
C LYS A 103 -16.18 0.00 3.99
N GLU A 104 -15.04 0.52 4.43
CA GLU A 104 -14.93 1.91 4.91
C GLU A 104 -15.25 2.92 3.81
N VAL A 105 -14.70 2.73 2.60
CA VAL A 105 -15.02 3.58 1.45
C VAL A 105 -16.51 3.57 1.14
N MET A 106 -17.14 2.39 1.14
CA MET A 106 -18.59 2.26 0.92
C MET A 106 -19.39 3.00 2.01
N ALA A 107 -19.02 2.83 3.28
CA ALA A 107 -19.67 3.53 4.39
C ALA A 107 -19.55 5.06 4.25
N LEU A 108 -18.36 5.57 3.93
CA LEU A 108 -18.12 6.99 3.70
C LEU A 108 -18.90 7.52 2.49
N GLN A 109 -19.02 6.75 1.41
CA GLN A 109 -19.84 7.12 0.26
C GLN A 109 -21.33 7.21 0.62
N ILE A 110 -21.84 6.30 1.44
CA ILE A 110 -23.23 6.35 1.94
C ILE A 110 -23.42 7.60 2.81
N MET A 111 -22.50 7.85 3.75
CA MET A 111 -22.55 9.04 4.61
C MET A 111 -22.54 10.33 3.79
N LYS A 112 -21.62 10.44 2.82
CA LYS A 112 -21.54 11.57 1.89
C LYS A 112 -22.87 11.78 1.15
N SER A 113 -23.43 10.72 0.57
CA SER A 113 -24.71 10.79 -0.13
C SER A 113 -25.85 11.28 0.78
N ASN A 114 -25.90 10.82 2.03
CA ASN A 114 -26.88 11.29 3.00
C ASN A 114 -26.71 12.78 3.32
N TYR A 115 -25.48 13.25 3.55
CA TYR A 115 -25.23 14.68 3.78
C TYR A 115 -25.57 15.53 2.56
N GLU A 116 -25.23 15.08 1.35
CA GLU A 116 -25.60 15.78 0.11
C GLU A 116 -27.12 15.90 -0.06
N GLN A 117 -27.88 14.87 0.31
CA GLN A 117 -29.35 14.92 0.32
C GLN A 117 -29.88 15.93 1.34
N ILE A 118 -29.34 15.94 2.56
CA ILE A 118 -29.71 16.92 3.60
C ILE A 118 -29.42 18.35 3.13
N VAL A 119 -28.24 18.59 2.57
CA VAL A 119 -27.86 19.92 2.04
C VAL A 119 -28.80 20.35 0.93
N LYS A 120 -29.12 19.47 -0.03
CA LYS A 120 -30.09 19.76 -1.10
C LYS A 120 -31.48 20.05 -0.54
N ALA A 121 -31.94 19.29 0.46
CA ALA A 121 -33.23 19.54 1.11
C ALA A 121 -33.25 20.90 1.82
N HIS A 122 -32.18 21.28 2.53
CA HIS A 122 -32.04 22.59 3.15
C HIS A 122 -31.96 23.73 2.13
N GLN A 123 -31.24 23.54 1.02
CA GLN A 123 -31.22 24.50 -0.08
C GLN A 123 -32.61 24.66 -0.69
N ASN A 124 -33.33 23.58 -0.98
CA ASN A 124 -34.68 23.65 -1.51
C ASN A 124 -35.65 24.34 -0.53
N ASN A 125 -35.53 24.08 0.78
CA ASN A 125 -36.31 24.79 1.82
C ASN A 125 -35.96 26.29 1.91
N LEU A 126 -34.70 26.68 1.68
CA LEU A 126 -34.29 28.08 1.67
C LEU A 126 -34.84 28.86 0.46
N HIS A 127 -35.24 28.17 -0.61
CA HIS A 127 -35.91 28.80 -1.77
C HIS A 127 -37.43 28.91 -1.58
N GLU A 128 -38.03 28.21 -0.61
CA GLU A 128 -39.48 28.28 -0.31
C GLU A 128 -39.81 29.28 0.81
N GLY A 129 -38.80 29.82 1.52
CA GLY A 129 -38.95 30.85 2.56
C GLY A 129 -38.34 32.19 2.15
N THR A 130 -39.21 33.12 1.74
CA THR A 130 -39.05 34.58 1.63
C THR A 130 -37.91 35.23 2.46
N ASP A 131 -37.18 36.17 1.85
CA ASP A 131 -36.18 37.09 2.42
C ASP A 131 -34.76 36.54 2.72
N GLN A 132 -34.00 36.23 1.65
CA GLN A 132 -32.54 36.15 1.79
C GLN A 132 -31.96 37.57 1.93
N ILE A 133 -31.59 37.92 3.17
CA ILE A 133 -30.78 39.12 3.45
C ILE A 133 -29.53 39.05 2.56
N PRO A 134 -29.24 40.06 1.72
CA PRO A 134 -28.08 40.08 0.83
C PRO A 134 -26.79 39.81 1.61
N ASP A 135 -25.86 39.07 1.01
CA ASP A 135 -24.59 38.75 1.66
C ASP A 135 -23.79 40.00 2.04
N ASP A 136 -23.94 41.09 1.28
CA ASP A 136 -23.37 42.41 1.60
C ASP A 136 -23.89 42.97 2.93
N MET A 137 -25.18 42.75 3.25
CA MET A 137 -25.74 43.16 4.54
C MET A 137 -25.23 42.27 5.67
N LYS A 138 -25.09 40.96 5.45
CA LYS A 138 -24.49 40.05 6.45
C LYS A 138 -23.03 40.43 6.73
N PHE A 139 -22.26 40.76 5.69
CA PHE A 139 -20.88 41.21 5.82
C PHE A 139 -20.81 42.54 6.57
N SER A 140 -21.69 43.49 6.27
CA SER A 140 -21.75 44.79 6.97
C SER A 140 -22.02 44.63 8.47
N VAL A 141 -22.91 43.70 8.85
CA VAL A 141 -23.17 43.37 10.26
C VAL A 141 -21.95 42.74 10.91
N PHE A 142 -21.35 41.74 10.27
CA PHE A 142 -20.13 41.09 10.79
C PHE A 142 -19.00 42.10 10.99
N GLN A 143 -18.75 42.94 9.98
CA GLN A 143 -17.74 43.98 10.04
C GLN A 143 -17.99 44.93 11.22
N GLY A 144 -19.21 45.45 11.38
CA GLY A 144 -19.53 46.36 12.49
C GLY A 144 -19.35 45.73 13.87
N VAL A 145 -19.63 44.43 14.01
CA VAL A 145 -19.38 43.69 15.26
C VAL A 145 -17.88 43.53 15.52
N MET A 146 -17.11 43.13 14.50
CA MET A 146 -15.66 42.96 14.61
C MET A 146 -14.95 44.28 14.91
N ASP A 147 -15.33 45.37 14.25
CA ASP A 147 -14.79 46.71 14.48
C ASP A 147 -15.08 47.18 15.91
N SER A 148 -16.30 46.93 16.41
CA SER A 148 -16.68 47.26 17.78
C SER A 148 -15.88 46.47 18.82
N LEU A 149 -15.66 45.17 18.60
CA LEU A 149 -14.82 44.33 19.47
C LEU A 149 -13.35 44.75 19.42
N PHE A 150 -12.84 45.09 18.24
CA PHE A 150 -11.45 45.52 18.10
C PHE A 150 -11.19 46.85 18.80
N GLN A 151 -12.13 47.80 18.72
CA GLN A 151 -12.02 49.08 19.42
C GLN A 151 -11.98 48.89 20.95
N THR A 152 -12.84 48.04 21.51
CA THR A 152 -12.81 47.75 22.96
C THR A 152 -11.53 47.02 23.34
N PHE A 153 -11.07 46.08 22.51
CA PHE A 153 -9.80 45.39 22.74
C PHE A 153 -8.62 46.36 22.78
N ASN A 154 -8.53 47.24 21.79
CA ASN A 154 -7.44 48.21 21.69
C ASN A 154 -7.46 49.26 22.81
N ALA A 155 -8.62 49.55 23.39
CA ALA A 155 -8.75 50.43 24.54
C ALA A 155 -8.42 49.75 25.88
N SER A 156 -8.72 48.46 26.02
CA SER A 156 -8.65 47.74 27.30
C SER A 156 -7.40 46.86 27.45
N VAL A 157 -6.70 46.55 26.35
CA VAL A 157 -5.57 45.61 26.36
C VAL A 157 -4.23 46.32 26.18
N SER A 158 -3.39 46.25 27.22
CA SER A 158 -1.99 46.68 27.20
C SER A 158 -1.08 45.53 26.74
N VAL A 159 -0.10 45.84 25.89
CA VAL A 159 0.90 44.88 25.36
C VAL A 159 2.28 45.05 25.98
N SER A 160 2.35 45.70 27.15
CA SER A 160 3.63 46.11 27.78
C SER A 160 4.48 44.93 28.27
N ASN A 161 3.85 43.85 28.78
CA ASN A 161 4.50 42.59 29.15
C ASN A 161 3.46 41.45 29.22
N PHE A 162 3.92 40.18 29.26
CA PHE A 162 3.02 39.02 29.20
C PHE A 162 2.04 38.93 30.38
N GLN A 163 2.46 39.29 31.59
CA GLN A 163 1.61 39.25 32.78
C GLN A 163 0.48 40.28 32.69
N GLU A 164 0.79 41.49 32.26
CA GLU A 164 -0.18 42.56 32.05
C GLU A 164 -1.10 42.25 30.87
N LEU A 165 -0.55 41.78 29.75
CA LEU A 165 -1.31 41.34 28.59
C LEU A 165 -2.32 40.25 28.97
N SER A 166 -1.88 39.19 29.64
CA SER A 166 -2.77 38.09 30.05
C SER A 166 -3.87 38.59 30.99
N ALA A 167 -3.55 39.41 31.99
CA ALA A 167 -4.54 39.99 32.90
C ALA A 167 -5.57 40.88 32.17
N CYS A 168 -5.12 41.77 31.27
CA CYS A 168 -5.99 42.64 30.49
C CYS A 168 -6.89 41.85 29.53
N VAL A 169 -6.36 40.81 28.87
CA VAL A 169 -7.15 39.96 27.95
C VAL A 169 -8.23 39.20 28.71
N PHE A 170 -7.93 38.61 29.88
CA PHE A 170 -8.94 37.94 30.69
C PHE A 170 -10.04 38.90 31.12
N ALA A 171 -9.68 40.08 31.64
CA ALA A 171 -10.64 41.11 32.01
C ALA A 171 -11.50 41.57 30.83
N TRP A 172 -10.89 41.79 29.65
CA TRP A 172 -11.61 42.20 28.44
C TRP A 172 -12.61 41.14 27.97
N ILE A 173 -12.23 39.85 27.95
CA ILE A 173 -13.14 38.76 27.60
C ILE A 173 -14.32 38.70 28.56
N GLU A 174 -14.05 38.78 29.87
CA GLU A 174 -15.09 38.73 30.90
C GLU A 174 -16.05 39.93 30.85
N GLU A 175 -15.59 41.09 30.39
CA GLU A 175 -16.41 42.29 30.29
C GLU A 175 -17.18 42.38 28.95
N HIS A 176 -16.50 42.14 27.83
CA HIS A 176 -17.00 42.45 26.49
C HIS A 176 -17.49 41.24 25.68
N CYS A 177 -17.08 40.02 26.02
CA CYS A 177 -17.43 38.80 25.26
C CYS A 177 -18.51 37.93 25.91
N LYS A 178 -19.24 38.44 26.92
CA LYS A 178 -20.40 37.76 27.49
C LYS A 178 -21.56 37.67 26.48
N PRO A 179 -22.38 36.60 26.51
CA PRO A 179 -23.48 36.43 25.56
C PRO A 179 -24.44 37.63 25.48
N GLN A 180 -24.79 38.23 26.62
CA GLN A 180 -25.65 39.42 26.65
C GLN A 180 -24.97 40.64 26.04
N THR A 181 -23.71 40.91 26.40
CA THR A 181 -22.94 42.04 25.85
C THR A 181 -22.77 41.94 24.33
N LEU A 182 -22.54 40.73 23.82
CA LEU A 182 -22.45 40.46 22.38
C LEU A 182 -23.81 40.64 21.69
N GLN A 183 -24.90 40.17 22.32
CA GLN A 183 -26.24 40.38 21.80
C GLN A 183 -26.57 41.88 21.69
N ASP A 184 -26.30 42.66 22.74
CA ASP A 184 -26.50 44.11 22.74
C ASP A 184 -25.61 44.82 21.71
N MET A 185 -24.39 44.33 21.50
CA MET A 185 -23.51 44.83 20.44
C MET A 185 -24.09 44.58 19.05
N VAL A 186 -24.54 43.36 18.76
CA VAL A 186 -25.17 43.03 17.46
C VAL A 186 -26.41 43.89 17.23
N ILE A 187 -27.27 44.06 18.23
CA ILE A 187 -28.46 44.93 18.12
C ILE A 187 -28.06 46.38 17.84
N ARG A 188 -27.04 46.90 18.51
CA ARG A 188 -26.51 48.26 18.25
C ARG A 188 -25.99 48.40 16.82
N VAL A 189 -25.20 47.45 16.34
CA VAL A 189 -24.68 47.45 14.96
C VAL A 189 -25.83 47.39 13.95
N LEU A 190 -26.83 46.54 14.19
CA LEU A 190 -28.03 46.47 13.34
C LEU A 190 -28.81 47.80 13.30
N HIS A 191 -28.94 48.49 14.44
CA HIS A 191 -29.57 49.81 14.49
C HIS A 191 -28.74 50.89 13.76
N GLN A 192 -27.41 50.87 13.87
CA GLN A 192 -26.53 51.79 13.15
C GLN A 192 -26.59 51.58 11.64
N LEU A 193 -26.63 50.33 11.18
CA LEU A 193 -26.77 50.00 9.76
C LEU A 193 -28.16 50.33 9.21
N LYS A 194 -29.20 50.31 10.05
CA LYS A 194 -30.57 50.70 9.68
C LYS A 194 -30.73 52.23 9.56
N ASN A 195 -29.96 53.00 10.32
CA ASN A 195 -29.96 54.46 10.31
C ASN A 195 -28.57 55.00 9.95
N PRO A 196 -28.10 54.85 8.70
CA PRO A 196 -26.95 55.63 8.26
C PRO A 196 -27.35 57.10 8.39
N LEU A 197 -26.55 57.90 9.09
CA LEU A 197 -26.74 59.36 9.14
C LEU A 197 -26.62 59.91 7.71
N PHE A 198 -27.74 59.95 6.98
CA PHE A 198 -28.23 60.92 5.99
C PHE A 198 -29.63 60.50 5.53
#